data_AF-A0A3N4J932-F1
#
_entry.id   AF-A0A3N4J932-F1
#
_cell.length_a   1.000
_cell.length_b   1.000
_cell.length_c   1.000
_cell.angle_alpha   90.00
_cell.angle_beta   90.00
_cell.angle_gamma   90.00
#
_symmetry.space_group_name_H-M   'P 1'
#
loop_
_entity.id
_entity.type
_entity.pdbx_description
1 polymer ?
#
loop_
_entity_poly.entity_id
_entity_poly.type
_entity_poly.pdbx_seq_one_letter_code
_entity_poly.pdbx_strand_id
1 'polypeptide(L)'
;KLREMANGLNSAYTATLERVNVQPCALVGFGVKPLMWISLAEQPLLIGVLCYALAVDVESPSFDIEMVPPIETVVASCMGLVTIDHASSTVRLVHATLQEYLRSHQGHVFRSPRAAIAGGCLSYLGIPSVRELLCDIETATPAFPPHLCLLLRGAHARKQLTPSIRELALEILVQYPQHAAAIIFLRTKKRLCFLSGSSIVFSGLYYVACFGIDEVSEALLSMGWANLNQRDRTPLILSAEKGHERVVRILPSRADVDPNLLSYDGKTPLDIDSKCGHEGIVRLLQARK
;
A
#
# COMPACT_ATOMS: atom_id res chain seq x y z
N LYS A 1 39.93 -5.73 10.20
CA LYS A 1 39.45 -6.88 9.41
C LYS A 1 37.95 -6.87 9.15
N LEU A 2 37.05 -7.20 10.09
CA LEU A 2 35.59 -7.24 9.82
C LEU A 2 34.99 -5.88 9.37
N ARG A 3 35.38 -4.77 10.02
CA ARG A 3 34.95 -3.42 9.62
C ARG A 3 35.48 -2.99 8.24
N GLU A 4 36.69 -3.40 7.88
CA GLU A 4 37.29 -3.10 6.57
C GLU A 4 36.59 -3.88 5.45
N MET A 5 36.23 -5.14 5.71
CA MET A 5 35.43 -5.95 4.77
C MET A 5 34.02 -5.36 4.58
N ALA A 6 33.37 -4.90 5.66
CA ALA A 6 32.07 -4.24 5.57
C ALA A 6 32.14 -2.92 4.76
N ASN A 7 33.18 -2.11 4.98
CA ASN A 7 33.39 -0.88 4.22
C ASN A 7 33.67 -1.15 2.73
N GLY A 8 34.49 -2.16 2.43
CA GLY A 8 34.74 -2.59 1.05
C GLY A 8 33.47 -3.08 0.35
N LEU A 9 32.61 -3.83 1.05
CA LEU A 9 31.34 -4.30 0.51
C LEU A 9 30.37 -3.14 0.25
N ASN A 10 30.23 -2.19 1.18
CA ASN A 10 29.39 -1.01 1.00
C ASN A 10 29.86 -0.17 -0.20
N SER A 11 31.17 0.04 -0.34
CA SER A 11 31.74 0.73 -1.49
C SER A 11 31.43 0.01 -2.82
N ALA A 12 31.47 -1.31 -2.83
CA ALA A 12 31.14 -2.10 -4.02
C ALA A 12 29.64 -1.99 -4.38
N TYR A 13 28.75 -1.95 -3.39
CA TYR A 13 27.33 -1.67 -3.63
C TYR A 13 27.10 -0.26 -4.17
N THR A 14 27.72 0.77 -3.58
CA THR A 14 27.63 2.15 -4.10
C THR A 14 28.05 2.23 -5.56
N ALA A 15 29.25 1.72 -5.89
CA ALA A 15 29.76 1.75 -7.26
C ALA A 15 28.86 0.98 -8.24
N THR A 16 28.20 -0.08 -7.80
CA THR A 16 27.27 -0.83 -8.66
C THR A 16 25.95 -0.08 -8.86
N LEU A 17 25.43 0.59 -7.83
CA LEU A 17 24.21 1.41 -7.93
C LEU A 17 24.43 2.66 -8.80
N GLU A 18 25.62 3.26 -8.74
CA GLU A 18 26.01 4.35 -9.65
C GLU A 18 26.01 3.86 -11.10
N ARG A 19 26.58 2.68 -11.37
CA ARG A 19 26.52 2.07 -12.71
C ARG A 19 25.10 1.75 -13.16
N VAL A 20 24.20 1.36 -12.24
CA VAL A 20 22.77 1.15 -12.56
C VAL A 20 22.11 2.44 -13.07
N ASN A 21 22.50 3.61 -12.55
CA ASN A 21 21.92 4.89 -12.97
C ASN A 21 22.48 5.46 -14.28
N VAL A 22 23.64 4.97 -14.76
CA VAL A 22 24.35 5.51 -15.94
C VAL A 22 24.35 4.50 -17.11
N GLN A 23 23.33 3.65 -17.20
CA GLN A 23 23.20 2.67 -18.28
C GLN A 23 22.85 3.31 -19.64
N PRO A 24 22.82 2.55 -20.75
CA PRO A 24 22.30 3.02 -22.03
C PRO A 24 20.79 3.29 -21.97
N CYS A 25 20.28 4.26 -22.74
CA CYS A 25 18.91 4.79 -22.67
C CYS A 25 17.78 3.74 -22.61
N ALA A 26 17.92 2.61 -23.30
CA ALA A 26 16.94 1.51 -23.28
C ALA A 26 16.78 0.81 -21.91
N LEU A 27 17.80 0.88 -21.04
CA LEU A 27 17.80 0.29 -19.69
C LEU A 27 17.75 1.35 -18.58
N VAL A 28 18.03 2.61 -18.90
CA VAL A 28 18.00 3.76 -17.95
C VAL A 28 16.61 4.02 -17.40
N GLY A 29 15.55 3.67 -18.14
CA GLY A 29 14.16 3.97 -17.76
C GLY A 29 13.78 3.48 -16.36
N PHE A 30 14.43 2.42 -15.87
CA PHE A 30 14.19 1.88 -14.53
C PHE A 30 15.10 2.49 -13.45
N GLY A 31 16.39 2.71 -13.76
CA GLY A 31 17.41 3.09 -12.77
C GLY A 31 17.36 2.21 -11.52
N VAL A 32 17.33 2.83 -10.34
CA VAL A 32 17.23 2.12 -9.06
C VAL A 32 15.78 1.79 -8.62
N LYS A 33 14.76 2.07 -9.43
CA LYS A 33 13.34 1.83 -9.07
C LYS A 33 13.04 0.35 -8.73
N PRO A 34 13.52 -0.67 -9.46
CA PRO A 34 13.24 -2.06 -9.10
C PRO A 34 13.80 -2.42 -7.72
N LEU A 35 15.02 -1.96 -7.43
CA LEU A 35 15.69 -2.16 -6.14
C LEU A 35 14.94 -1.45 -5.00
N MET A 36 14.38 -0.27 -5.26
CA MET A 36 13.53 0.44 -4.32
C MET A 36 12.29 -0.38 -3.96
N TRP A 37 11.54 -0.86 -4.96
CA TRP A 37 10.35 -1.67 -4.74
C TRP A 37 10.66 -2.96 -3.98
N ILE A 38 11.66 -3.73 -4.42
CA ILE A 38 12.02 -5.02 -3.79
C ILE A 38 12.50 -4.79 -2.35
N SER A 39 13.36 -3.80 -2.11
CA SER A 39 13.96 -3.60 -0.77
C SER A 39 12.98 -3.06 0.27
N LEU A 40 11.96 -2.33 -0.18
CA LEU A 40 10.95 -1.75 0.70
C LEU A 40 9.70 -2.61 0.86
N ALA A 41 9.56 -3.65 0.04
CA ALA A 41 8.50 -4.63 0.20
C ALA A 41 8.61 -5.34 1.56
N GLU A 42 7.47 -5.49 2.24
CA GLU A 42 7.37 -6.24 3.50
C GLU A 42 7.35 -7.76 3.28
N GLN A 43 7.18 -8.22 2.04
CA GLN A 43 7.19 -9.62 1.60
C GLN A 43 7.81 -9.71 0.19
N PRO A 44 8.33 -10.87 -0.23
CA PRO A 44 8.82 -11.06 -1.59
C PRO A 44 7.77 -10.67 -2.65
N LEU A 45 8.20 -9.90 -3.65
CA LEU A 45 7.31 -9.39 -4.70
C LEU A 45 7.09 -10.44 -5.77
N LEU A 46 5.85 -10.63 -6.21
CA LEU A 46 5.59 -11.42 -7.43
C LEU A 46 6.15 -10.68 -8.65
N ILE A 47 6.64 -11.42 -9.64
CA ILE A 47 7.21 -10.87 -10.89
C ILE A 47 6.25 -9.87 -11.53
N GLY A 48 5.00 -10.29 -11.78
CA GLY A 48 4.00 -9.42 -12.40
C GLY A 48 3.74 -8.15 -11.60
N VAL A 49 3.76 -8.22 -10.27
CA VAL A 49 3.55 -7.04 -9.43
C VAL A 49 4.66 -6.01 -9.62
N LEU A 50 5.92 -6.45 -9.66
CA LEU A 50 7.04 -5.55 -9.90
C LEU A 50 6.97 -4.92 -11.30
N CYS A 51 6.73 -5.72 -12.33
CA CYS A 51 6.67 -5.22 -13.71
C CYS A 51 5.54 -4.19 -13.89
N TYR A 52 4.33 -4.49 -13.41
CA TYR A 52 3.23 -3.52 -13.46
C TYR A 52 3.55 -2.25 -12.67
N ALA A 53 4.17 -2.36 -11.49
CA ALA A 53 4.53 -1.19 -10.68
C ALA A 53 5.56 -0.28 -11.36
N LEU A 54 6.43 -0.84 -12.22
CA LEU A 54 7.39 -0.09 -13.01
C LEU A 54 6.77 0.55 -14.27
N ALA A 55 5.65 0.03 -14.75
CA ALA A 55 4.93 0.52 -15.93
C ALA A 55 3.96 1.66 -15.61
N VAL A 56 3.57 1.82 -14.35
CA VAL A 56 2.65 2.88 -13.93
C VAL A 56 3.35 4.23 -14.03
N ASP A 57 2.78 5.09 -14.87
CA ASP A 57 3.09 6.51 -14.90
C ASP A 57 2.20 7.24 -13.88
N VAL A 58 2.81 8.10 -13.07
CA VAL A 58 2.09 8.88 -12.05
C VAL A 58 1.39 10.08 -12.69
N GLU A 59 1.86 10.54 -13.84
CA GLU A 59 1.37 11.73 -14.54
C GLU A 59 0.29 11.40 -15.58
N SER A 60 0.13 10.12 -15.93
CA SER A 60 -0.87 9.66 -16.90
C SER A 60 -2.04 8.94 -16.21
N PRO A 61 -3.30 9.27 -16.55
CA PRO A 61 -4.48 8.55 -16.07
C PRO A 61 -4.74 7.23 -16.82
N SER A 62 -3.98 6.92 -17.89
CA SER A 62 -4.12 5.68 -18.65
C SER A 62 -3.03 4.67 -18.31
N PHE A 63 -3.38 3.38 -18.35
CA PHE A 63 -2.41 2.28 -18.28
C PHE A 63 -2.20 1.70 -19.66
N ASP A 64 -0.98 1.77 -20.16
CA ASP A 64 -0.60 1.04 -21.36
C ASP A 64 0.03 -0.30 -20.98
N ILE A 65 -0.66 -1.39 -21.31
CA ILE A 65 -0.16 -2.74 -21.03
C ILE A 65 1.09 -3.07 -21.86
N GLU A 66 1.26 -2.42 -23.02
CA GLU A 66 2.44 -2.59 -23.88
C GLU A 66 3.69 -1.97 -23.25
N MET A 67 3.51 -1.04 -22.31
CA MET A 67 4.60 -0.45 -21.52
C MET A 67 5.02 -1.32 -20.33
N VAL A 68 4.37 -2.47 -20.08
CA VAL A 68 4.79 -3.40 -19.03
C VAL A 68 6.11 -4.06 -19.42
N PRO A 69 7.20 -3.81 -18.68
CA PRO A 69 8.50 -4.32 -19.09
C PRO A 69 8.61 -5.83 -18.83
N PRO A 70 9.21 -6.60 -19.75
CA PRO A 70 9.52 -8.00 -19.50
C PRO A 70 10.53 -8.10 -18.35
N ILE A 71 10.36 -9.14 -17.52
CA ILE A 71 11.15 -9.29 -16.29
C ILE A 71 12.64 -9.43 -16.59
N GLU A 72 13.01 -9.99 -17.73
CA GLU A 72 14.38 -10.15 -18.20
C GLU A 72 15.07 -8.78 -18.33
N THR A 73 14.39 -7.79 -18.89
CA THR A 73 14.89 -6.42 -19.01
C THR A 73 15.04 -5.76 -17.64
N VAL A 74 14.08 -5.98 -16.74
CA VAL A 74 14.14 -5.44 -15.37
C VAL A 74 15.33 -6.04 -14.60
N VAL A 75 15.54 -7.35 -14.65
CA VAL A 75 16.67 -8.01 -13.98
C VAL A 75 18.00 -7.61 -14.61
N ALA A 76 18.08 -7.53 -15.94
CA ALA A 76 19.27 -7.05 -16.64
C ALA A 76 19.65 -5.63 -16.21
N SER A 77 18.67 -4.74 -16.07
CA SER A 77 18.91 -3.36 -15.60
C SER A 77 19.48 -3.30 -14.18
N CYS A 78 19.28 -4.34 -13.36
CA CYS A 78 19.76 -4.39 -11.98
C CYS A 78 21.22 -4.88 -11.82
N MET A 79 21.96 -5.16 -12.90
CA MET A 79 23.39 -5.52 -12.85
C MET A 79 23.72 -6.70 -11.91
N GLY A 80 22.85 -7.71 -11.86
CA GLY A 80 23.04 -8.90 -11.01
C GLY A 80 22.70 -8.70 -9.52
N LEU A 81 22.13 -7.55 -9.14
CA LEU A 81 21.67 -7.30 -7.76
C LEU A 81 20.34 -7.96 -7.43
N VAL A 82 19.63 -8.47 -8.45
CA VAL A 82 18.30 -9.05 -8.36
C VAL A 82 18.30 -10.45 -8.94
N THR A 83 17.53 -11.34 -8.33
CA THR A 83 17.34 -12.74 -8.73
C THR A 83 15.86 -13.09 -8.74
N ILE A 84 15.50 -14.09 -9.54
CA ILE A 84 14.13 -14.61 -9.64
C ILE A 84 14.08 -15.97 -8.95
N ASP A 85 13.14 -16.15 -8.05
CA ASP A 85 12.74 -17.45 -7.55
C ASP A 85 11.60 -17.99 -8.43
N HIS A 86 11.94 -18.91 -9.33
CA HIS A 86 10.99 -19.50 -10.27
C HIS A 86 9.94 -20.39 -9.59
N ALA A 87 10.23 -20.97 -8.42
CA ALA A 87 9.28 -21.83 -7.72
C ALA A 87 8.12 -21.04 -7.12
N SER A 88 8.39 -19.81 -6.66
CA SER A 88 7.38 -18.92 -6.08
C SER A 88 6.96 -17.78 -7.02
N SER A 89 7.54 -17.68 -8.21
CA SER A 89 7.39 -16.55 -9.13
C SER A 89 7.65 -15.20 -8.45
N THR A 90 8.64 -15.14 -7.55
CA THR A 90 9.00 -13.93 -6.81
C THR A 90 10.35 -13.36 -7.21
N VAL A 91 10.51 -12.06 -7.04
CA VAL A 91 11.74 -11.31 -7.28
C VAL A 91 12.36 -10.96 -5.93
N ARG A 92 13.67 -11.19 -5.79
CA ARG A 92 14.42 -10.97 -4.55
C ARG A 92 15.78 -10.32 -4.84
N LEU A 93 16.30 -9.61 -3.85
CA LEU A 93 17.69 -9.18 -3.88
C LEU A 93 18.63 -10.39 -3.79
N VAL A 94 19.79 -10.31 -4.44
CA VAL A 94 20.77 -11.41 -4.50
C VAL A 94 21.28 -11.84 -3.12
N HIS A 95 21.29 -10.92 -2.14
CA HIS A 95 21.77 -11.23 -0.79
C HIS A 95 21.13 -10.34 0.30
N ALA A 96 21.04 -10.86 1.52
CA ALA A 96 20.48 -10.13 2.67
C ALA A 96 21.32 -8.91 3.08
N THR A 97 22.64 -8.91 2.85
CA THR A 97 23.50 -7.74 3.10
C THR A 97 23.17 -6.57 2.17
N LEU A 98 22.76 -6.84 0.93
CA LEU A 98 22.27 -5.80 0.02
C LEU A 98 20.95 -5.21 0.52
N GLN A 99 20.06 -6.06 1.03
CA GLN A 99 18.80 -5.63 1.65
C GLN A 99 19.02 -4.69 2.84
N GLU A 100 20.01 -4.99 3.69
CA GLU A 100 20.41 -4.15 4.82
C GLU A 100 21.06 -2.84 4.36
N TYR A 101 21.96 -2.91 3.38
CA TYR A 101 22.60 -1.75 2.78
C TYR A 101 21.58 -0.76 2.20
N LEU A 102 20.66 -1.24 1.35
CA LEU A 102 19.61 -0.40 0.74
C LEU A 102 18.67 0.19 1.79
N ARG A 103 18.40 -0.53 2.89
CA ARG A 103 17.54 -0.01 3.98
C ARG A 103 18.22 1.04 4.84
N SER A 104 19.53 0.92 5.07
CA SER A 104 20.31 1.88 5.87
C SER A 104 20.67 3.14 5.07
N HIS A 105 20.76 3.07 3.74
CA HIS A 105 21.19 4.18 2.87
C HIS A 105 20.07 4.75 1.99
N GLN A 106 18.80 4.56 2.37
CA GLN A 106 17.64 4.97 1.56
C GLN A 106 17.67 6.43 1.10
N GLY A 107 18.12 7.35 1.96
CA GLY A 107 18.11 8.79 1.66
C GLY A 107 19.11 9.23 0.58
N HIS A 108 20.19 8.47 0.38
CA HIS A 108 21.17 8.72 -0.68
C HIS A 108 20.83 7.93 -1.94
N VAL A 109 20.37 6.69 -1.80
CA VAL A 109 20.13 5.79 -2.93
C VAL A 109 18.82 6.10 -3.65
N PHE A 110 17.76 6.46 -2.91
CA PHE A 110 16.43 6.66 -3.47
C PHE A 110 15.90 8.07 -3.18
N ARG A 111 15.24 8.67 -4.18
CA ARG A 111 14.50 9.91 -4.01
C ARG A 111 13.11 9.62 -3.43
N SER A 112 12.87 10.03 -2.18
CA SER A 112 11.56 9.92 -1.50
C SER A 112 10.86 8.57 -1.72
N PRO A 113 11.50 7.43 -1.38
CA PRO A 113 11.11 6.14 -1.91
C PRO A 113 9.71 5.66 -1.47
N ARG A 114 9.30 5.98 -0.23
CA ARG A 114 7.96 5.61 0.25
C ARG A 114 6.88 6.43 -0.45
N ALA A 115 7.18 7.71 -0.72
CA ALA A 115 6.31 8.57 -1.50
C ALA A 115 6.19 8.06 -2.95
N ALA A 116 7.29 7.69 -3.60
CA ALA A 116 7.27 7.13 -4.96
C ALA A 116 6.46 5.83 -5.05
N ILE A 117 6.63 4.92 -4.08
CA ILE A 117 5.84 3.68 -3.98
C ILE A 117 4.36 4.02 -3.78
N ALA A 118 4.03 4.88 -2.83
CA ALA A 118 2.65 5.27 -2.56
C ALA A 118 1.98 5.95 -3.76
N GLY A 119 2.70 6.84 -4.45
CA GLY A 119 2.24 7.52 -5.67
C GLY A 119 1.93 6.53 -6.79
N GLY A 120 2.88 5.69 -7.20
CA GLY A 120 2.64 4.70 -8.27
C GLY A 120 1.51 3.73 -7.92
N CYS A 121 1.40 3.34 -6.66
CA CYS A 121 0.28 2.56 -6.16
C CYS A 121 -1.08 3.28 -6.30
N LEU A 122 -1.17 4.55 -5.89
CA LEU A 122 -2.39 5.34 -5.99
C LEU A 122 -2.74 5.60 -7.46
N SER A 123 -1.77 5.99 -8.28
CA SER A 123 -1.97 6.18 -9.73
C SER A 123 -2.54 4.92 -10.37
N TYR A 124 -2.02 3.74 -10.06
CA TYR A 124 -2.58 2.47 -10.54
C TYR A 124 -4.04 2.26 -10.16
N LEU A 125 -4.43 2.60 -8.93
CA LEU A 125 -5.82 2.52 -8.47
C LEU A 125 -6.74 3.52 -9.16
N GLY A 126 -6.21 4.68 -9.58
CA GLY A 126 -6.96 5.71 -10.30
C GLY A 126 -7.27 5.35 -11.76
N ILE A 127 -6.66 4.29 -12.30
CA ILE A 127 -6.81 3.93 -13.72
C ILE A 127 -8.23 3.38 -13.98
N PRO A 128 -9.01 3.96 -14.90
CA PRO A 128 -10.39 3.55 -15.16
C PRO A 128 -10.55 2.07 -15.51
N SER A 129 -9.68 1.52 -16.36
CA SER A 129 -9.74 0.10 -16.76
C SER A 129 -9.43 -0.85 -15.62
N VAL A 130 -8.53 -0.47 -14.70
CA VAL A 130 -8.26 -1.23 -13.48
C VAL A 130 -9.50 -1.20 -12.59
N ARG A 131 -10.20 -0.07 -12.49
CA ARG A 131 -11.44 0.05 -11.72
C ARG A 131 -12.57 -0.82 -12.26
N GLU A 132 -12.83 -0.81 -13.57
CA GLU A 132 -13.89 -1.62 -14.19
C GLU A 132 -13.69 -3.12 -13.91
N LEU A 133 -12.44 -3.60 -14.05
CA LEU A 133 -12.08 -4.98 -13.74
C LEU A 133 -12.31 -5.37 -12.28
N LEU A 134 -12.28 -4.37 -11.37
CA LEU A 134 -12.48 -4.59 -9.95
C LEU A 134 -13.96 -4.61 -9.53
N CYS A 135 -14.88 -4.19 -10.41
CA CYS A 135 -16.32 -4.39 -10.22
C CYS A 135 -16.73 -5.85 -10.50
N ASP A 136 -16.02 -6.54 -11.40
CA ASP A 136 -16.34 -7.90 -11.86
C ASP A 136 -15.63 -9.03 -11.09
N ILE A 137 -15.05 -8.75 -9.92
CA ILE A 137 -14.28 -9.74 -9.13
C ILE A 137 -15.18 -10.90 -8.64
N GLU A 138 -16.50 -10.84 -8.79
CA GLU A 138 -17.40 -11.99 -8.56
C GLU A 138 -17.25 -13.09 -9.63
N THR A 139 -16.81 -12.76 -10.85
CA THR A 139 -16.80 -13.67 -12.01
C THR A 139 -15.49 -13.70 -12.81
N ALA A 140 -14.61 -12.70 -12.65
CA ALA A 140 -13.42 -12.57 -13.47
C ALA A 140 -12.21 -13.39 -12.97
N THR A 141 -11.69 -14.27 -13.82
CA THR A 141 -10.30 -14.77 -13.74
C THR A 141 -9.36 -13.62 -14.09
N PRO A 142 -8.46 -13.18 -13.20
CA PRO A 142 -7.85 -11.87 -13.37
C PRO A 142 -6.71 -11.92 -14.39
N ALA A 143 -6.91 -11.25 -15.53
CA ALA A 143 -5.82 -10.91 -16.46
C ALA A 143 -4.90 -9.80 -15.91
N PHE A 144 -5.31 -9.10 -14.84
CA PHE A 144 -4.52 -8.07 -14.15
C PHE A 144 -4.17 -8.51 -12.73
N PRO A 145 -2.93 -8.33 -12.24
CA PRO A 145 -2.56 -8.75 -10.90
C PRO A 145 -3.23 -7.85 -9.84
N PRO A 146 -4.24 -8.33 -9.07
CA PRO A 146 -4.85 -7.57 -7.97
C PRO A 146 -3.86 -7.31 -6.83
N HIS A 147 -2.66 -7.88 -6.94
CA HIS A 147 -1.59 -7.85 -5.96
C HIS A 147 -0.84 -6.51 -5.90
N LEU A 148 -0.95 -5.61 -6.89
CA LEU A 148 -0.43 -4.24 -6.72
C LEU A 148 -1.15 -3.51 -5.58
N CYS A 149 -2.45 -3.80 -5.41
CA CYS A 149 -3.25 -3.34 -4.27
C CYS A 149 -2.79 -3.90 -2.92
N LEU A 150 -1.94 -4.93 -2.92
CA LEU A 150 -1.31 -5.48 -1.71
C LEU A 150 0.00 -4.78 -1.37
N LEU A 151 0.60 -4.03 -2.31
CA LEU A 151 1.72 -3.11 -2.05
C LEU A 151 1.26 -1.75 -1.54
N LEU A 152 0.00 -1.42 -1.80
CA LEU A 152 -0.84 -0.45 -1.10
C LEU A 152 -1.08 -0.82 0.37
N ARG A 153 -0.11 -1.45 1.04
CA ARG A 153 0.00 -1.31 2.48
C ARG A 153 0.18 0.19 2.70
N GLY A 154 -0.89 0.89 3.03
CA GLY A 154 -0.87 2.32 3.34
C GLY A 154 0.09 2.68 4.48
N ALA A 155 0.83 1.71 5.04
CA ALA A 155 2.06 1.91 5.78
C ALA A 155 3.10 2.81 5.07
N HIS A 156 3.24 2.76 3.73
CA HIS A 156 4.16 3.68 3.03
C HIS A 156 3.64 5.11 3.04
N ALA A 157 2.37 5.32 2.64
CA ALA A 157 1.70 6.62 2.70
C ALA A 157 1.64 7.17 4.14
N ARG A 158 1.33 6.33 5.13
CA ARG A 158 1.31 6.70 6.56
C ARG A 158 2.68 7.14 7.08
N LYS A 159 3.76 6.53 6.60
CA LYS A 159 5.13 6.88 7.04
C LYS A 159 5.67 8.12 6.34
N GLN A 160 5.18 8.43 5.14
CA GLN A 160 5.63 9.59 4.37
C GLN A 160 4.53 10.02 3.39
N LEU A 161 3.62 10.90 3.86
CA LEU A 161 2.61 11.53 3.02
C LEU A 161 3.14 12.88 2.54
N THR A 162 3.31 13.04 1.23
CA THR A 162 3.63 14.34 0.63
C THR A 162 2.33 15.04 0.21
N PRO A 163 2.32 16.38 0.06
CA PRO A 163 1.14 17.12 -0.40
C PRO A 163 0.55 16.57 -1.70
N SER A 164 1.39 16.30 -2.71
CA SER A 164 0.96 15.74 -4.00
C SER A 164 0.30 14.36 -3.86
N ILE A 165 0.82 13.50 -2.96
CA ILE A 165 0.24 12.17 -2.72
C ILE A 165 -1.07 12.30 -1.95
N ARG A 166 -1.16 13.24 -1.02
CA ARG A 166 -2.40 13.54 -0.29
C ARG A 166 -3.49 14.02 -1.26
N GLU A 167 -3.16 14.92 -2.17
CA GLU A 167 -4.07 15.43 -3.20
C GLU A 167 -4.52 14.31 -4.14
N LEU A 168 -3.59 13.52 -4.67
CA LEU A 168 -3.91 12.36 -5.52
C LEU A 168 -4.78 11.34 -4.79
N ALA A 169 -4.47 11.04 -3.52
CA ALA A 169 -5.29 10.14 -2.71
C ALA A 169 -6.70 10.69 -2.52
N LEU A 170 -6.85 11.99 -2.23
CA LEU A 170 -8.17 12.61 -2.09
C LEU A 170 -8.94 12.59 -3.40
N GLU A 171 -8.32 12.99 -4.51
CA GLU A 171 -8.94 12.96 -5.84
C GLU A 171 -9.52 11.58 -6.14
N ILE A 172 -8.71 10.53 -6.02
CA ILE A 172 -9.12 9.15 -6.29
C ILE A 172 -10.22 8.69 -5.32
N LEU A 173 -10.08 8.95 -4.02
CA LEU A 173 -11.02 8.47 -3.00
C LEU A 173 -12.36 9.23 -3.02
N VAL A 174 -12.38 10.47 -3.49
CA VAL A 174 -13.58 11.30 -3.64
C VAL A 174 -14.29 11.00 -4.94
N GLN A 175 -13.56 10.92 -6.05
CA GLN A 175 -14.13 10.58 -7.35
C GLN A 175 -14.73 9.17 -7.33
N TYR A 176 -14.16 8.27 -6.54
CA TYR A 176 -14.59 6.88 -6.41
C TYR A 176 -14.94 6.52 -4.96
N PRO A 177 -16.10 6.98 -4.46
CA PRO A 177 -16.53 6.72 -3.10
C PRO A 177 -16.83 5.24 -2.82
N GLN A 178 -16.85 4.37 -3.83
CA GLN A 178 -16.93 2.91 -3.72
C GLN A 178 -15.60 2.29 -4.15
N HIS A 179 -14.56 2.50 -3.36
CA HIS A 179 -13.20 2.26 -3.83
C HIS A 179 -12.83 0.77 -3.78
N ALA A 180 -12.48 0.21 -4.93
CA ALA A 180 -12.14 -1.21 -5.10
C ALA A 180 -11.01 -1.73 -4.19
N ALA A 181 -10.05 -0.87 -3.83
CA ALA A 181 -8.99 -1.23 -2.89
C ALA A 181 -9.51 -1.71 -1.52
N ALA A 182 -10.65 -1.16 -1.05
CA ALA A 182 -11.28 -1.62 0.18
C ALA A 182 -11.85 -3.05 0.02
N ILE A 183 -12.46 -3.35 -1.13
CA ILE A 183 -13.00 -4.67 -1.46
C ILE A 183 -11.89 -5.73 -1.57
N ILE A 184 -10.79 -5.42 -2.28
CA ILE A 184 -9.65 -6.34 -2.45
C ILE A 184 -8.97 -6.64 -1.11
N PHE A 185 -8.75 -5.61 -0.29
CA PHE A 185 -8.16 -5.78 1.03
C PHE A 185 -9.00 -6.73 1.91
N LEU A 186 -10.33 -6.60 1.86
CA LEU A 186 -11.22 -7.46 2.63
C LEU A 186 -11.26 -8.90 2.14
N ARG A 187 -11.07 -9.14 0.83
CA ARG A 187 -11.03 -10.49 0.25
C ARG A 187 -9.79 -11.25 0.72
N THR A 188 -8.62 -10.63 0.67
CA THR A 188 -7.36 -11.29 1.02
C THR A 188 -7.25 -11.71 2.48
N LYS A 189 -8.03 -11.09 3.38
CA LYS A 189 -8.14 -11.52 4.78
C LYS A 189 -9.12 -12.68 5.01
N LYS A 190 -9.67 -13.32 3.95
CA LYS A 190 -10.72 -14.36 4.03
C LYS A 190 -11.89 -13.95 4.93
N ARG A 191 -12.17 -12.66 4.96
CA ARG A 191 -13.10 -12.03 5.90
C ARG A 191 -14.41 -11.60 5.23
N LEU A 192 -14.56 -11.92 3.95
CA LEU A 192 -15.73 -11.74 3.09
C LEU A 192 -16.59 -13.02 2.96
N CYS A 193 -16.12 -14.17 3.48
CA CYS A 193 -16.80 -15.46 3.36
C CYS A 193 -18.21 -15.52 3.99
N PHE A 194 -18.65 -14.47 4.67
CA PHE A 194 -19.95 -14.39 5.35
C PHE A 194 -20.87 -13.27 4.84
N LEU A 195 -20.48 -12.53 3.81
CA LEU A 195 -21.19 -11.33 3.34
C LEU A 195 -22.04 -11.60 2.09
N SER A 196 -22.64 -12.79 2.02
CA SER A 196 -23.64 -13.08 0.97
C SER A 196 -24.92 -12.32 1.32
N GLY A 197 -25.28 -11.32 0.51
CA GLY A 197 -26.64 -10.77 0.46
C GLY A 197 -26.86 -9.34 0.94
N SER A 198 -25.82 -8.57 1.29
CA SER A 198 -25.96 -7.13 1.60
C SER A 198 -25.02 -6.28 0.72
N SER A 199 -25.55 -5.25 0.08
CA SER A 199 -24.78 -4.26 -0.69
C SER A 199 -23.95 -3.39 0.28
N ILE A 200 -22.78 -3.88 0.66
CA ILE A 200 -21.87 -3.17 1.57
C ILE A 200 -21.10 -2.14 0.76
N VAL A 201 -21.20 -0.88 1.16
CA VAL A 201 -20.60 0.27 0.47
C VAL A 201 -19.28 0.58 1.17
N PHE A 202 -18.17 0.09 0.64
CA PHE A 202 -16.85 0.40 1.19
C PHE A 202 -16.34 1.74 0.68
N SER A 203 -16.29 2.74 1.56
CA SER A 203 -15.82 4.09 1.21
C SER A 203 -14.31 4.23 1.20
N GLY A 204 -13.79 5.26 0.53
CA GLY A 204 -12.37 5.62 0.62
C GLY A 204 -11.89 5.81 2.06
N LEU A 205 -12.77 6.30 2.96
CA LEU A 205 -12.48 6.43 4.39
C LEU A 205 -12.20 5.08 5.06
N TYR A 206 -12.89 4.01 4.65
CA TYR A 206 -12.63 2.65 5.13
C TYR A 206 -11.18 2.23 4.87
N TYR A 207 -10.70 2.49 3.66
CA TYR A 207 -9.35 2.15 3.23
C TYR A 207 -8.31 2.94 4.05
N VAL A 208 -8.41 4.27 4.10
CA VAL A 208 -7.42 5.09 4.82
C VAL A 208 -7.43 4.87 6.33
N ALA A 209 -8.59 4.56 6.92
CA ALA A 209 -8.70 4.23 8.33
C ALA A 209 -8.05 2.88 8.66
N CYS A 210 -8.17 1.90 7.77
CA CYS A 210 -7.51 0.61 7.93
C CYS A 210 -5.98 0.71 7.92
N PHE A 211 -5.42 1.69 7.20
CA PHE A 211 -3.97 1.88 7.10
C PHE A 211 -3.41 2.97 8.00
N GLY A 212 -4.28 3.71 8.70
CA GLY A 212 -3.89 4.74 9.65
C GLY A 212 -3.41 6.02 8.98
N ILE A 213 -3.92 6.35 7.79
CA ILE A 213 -3.59 7.59 7.08
C ILE A 213 -4.51 8.69 7.62
N ASP A 214 -4.13 9.26 8.76
CA ASP A 214 -4.88 10.24 9.55
C ASP A 214 -5.21 11.52 8.78
N GLU A 215 -4.25 12.12 8.08
CA GLU A 215 -4.45 13.38 7.34
C GLU A 215 -5.48 13.27 6.21
N VAL A 216 -5.50 12.15 5.48
CA VAL A 216 -6.52 11.89 4.45
C VAL A 216 -7.85 11.52 5.08
N SER A 217 -7.83 10.80 6.22
CA SER A 217 -9.04 10.46 6.97
C SER A 217 -9.76 11.72 7.46
N GLU A 218 -9.04 12.69 8.01
CA GLU A 218 -9.57 13.96 8.49
C GLU A 218 -10.16 14.81 7.35
N ALA A 219 -9.46 14.87 6.21
CA ALA A 219 -9.97 15.56 5.03
C ALA A 219 -11.27 14.93 4.52
N LEU A 220 -11.32 13.60 4.36
CA LEU A 220 -12.53 12.89 3.94
C LEU A 220 -13.70 13.04 4.93
N LEU A 221 -13.42 13.10 6.24
CA LEU A 221 -14.44 13.35 7.26
C LEU A 221 -15.05 14.75 7.14
N SER A 222 -14.20 15.76 6.95
CA SER A 222 -14.61 17.17 6.81
C SER A 222 -15.54 17.40 5.62
N MET A 223 -15.45 16.53 4.63
CA MET A 223 -16.23 16.61 3.41
C MET A 223 -17.63 15.96 3.49
N GLY A 224 -17.88 15.12 4.50
CA GLY A 224 -19.24 14.69 4.88
C GLY A 224 -19.90 13.56 4.06
N TRP A 225 -19.29 13.05 2.99
CA TRP A 225 -19.99 12.17 2.03
C TRP A 225 -20.17 10.70 2.45
N ALA A 226 -19.45 10.22 3.47
CA ALA A 226 -19.45 8.79 3.81
C ALA A 226 -20.53 8.43 4.85
N ASN A 227 -21.24 7.31 4.68
CA ASN A 227 -22.00 6.67 5.77
C ASN A 227 -21.05 5.79 6.59
N LEU A 228 -20.92 6.07 7.89
CA LEU A 228 -19.87 5.47 8.75
C LEU A 228 -20.36 4.33 9.65
N ASN A 229 -21.66 4.05 9.65
CA ASN A 229 -22.30 3.10 10.57
C ASN A 229 -22.75 1.79 9.91
N GLN A 230 -22.14 1.39 8.79
CA GLN A 230 -22.45 0.08 8.19
C GLN A 230 -21.90 -1.06 9.07
N ARG A 231 -22.81 -1.93 9.51
CA ARG A 231 -22.63 -2.95 10.56
C ARG A 231 -21.48 -3.95 10.31
N ASP A 232 -21.08 -4.14 9.05
CA ASP A 232 -20.14 -5.21 8.69
C ASP A 232 -18.66 -4.84 8.85
N ARG A 233 -18.35 -3.56 9.12
CA ARG A 233 -17.10 -3.00 9.72
C ARG A 233 -17.12 -1.49 9.55
N THR A 234 -17.16 -0.74 10.65
CA THR A 234 -16.94 0.70 10.60
C THR A 234 -15.44 1.01 10.44
N PRO A 235 -15.08 2.15 9.84
CA PRO A 235 -13.71 2.66 9.87
C PRO A 235 -13.10 2.72 11.30
N LEU A 236 -13.96 2.89 12.32
CA LEU A 236 -13.56 2.92 13.73
C LEU A 236 -13.13 1.54 14.23
N ILE A 237 -13.89 0.49 13.92
CA ILE A 237 -13.54 -0.90 14.28
C ILE A 237 -12.19 -1.29 13.68
N LEU A 238 -11.96 -0.97 12.40
CA LEU A 238 -10.71 -1.31 11.73
C LEU A 238 -9.50 -0.58 12.28
N SER A 239 -9.63 0.74 12.49
CA SER A 239 -8.54 1.54 13.03
C SER A 239 -8.20 1.12 14.47
N ALA A 240 -9.19 0.73 15.28
CA ALA A 240 -8.98 0.12 16.59
C ALA A 240 -8.26 -1.23 16.48
N GLU A 241 -8.74 -2.16 15.64
CA GLU A 241 -8.09 -3.48 15.43
C GLU A 241 -6.63 -3.37 14.95
N LYS A 242 -6.28 -2.28 14.27
CA LYS A 242 -4.92 -2.03 13.76
C LYS A 242 -4.06 -1.14 14.65
N GLY A 243 -4.59 -0.65 15.77
CA GLY A 243 -3.86 0.22 16.68
C GLY A 243 -3.59 1.62 16.11
N HIS A 244 -4.47 2.11 15.23
CA HIS A 244 -4.33 3.42 14.58
C HIS A 244 -4.97 4.52 15.43
N GLU A 245 -4.33 4.83 16.56
CA GLU A 245 -4.86 5.72 17.60
C GLU A 245 -5.31 7.09 17.09
N ARG A 246 -4.54 7.72 16.19
CA ARG A 246 -4.90 9.03 15.63
C ARG A 246 -6.20 8.98 14.83
N VAL A 247 -6.39 7.93 14.03
CA VAL A 247 -7.63 7.71 13.27
C VAL A 247 -8.81 7.45 14.21
N VAL A 248 -8.61 6.64 15.25
CA VAL A 248 -9.64 6.39 16.29
C VAL A 248 -10.05 7.69 16.99
N ARG A 249 -9.13 8.63 17.16
CA ARG A 249 -9.41 9.93 17.79
C ARG A 249 -10.26 10.84 16.92
N ILE A 250 -9.98 10.92 15.62
CA ILE A 250 -10.68 11.83 14.68
C ILE A 250 -12.02 11.30 14.20
N LEU A 251 -12.22 9.97 14.10
CA LEU A 251 -13.46 9.41 13.55
C LEU A 251 -14.71 9.83 14.36
N PRO A 252 -14.74 9.74 15.71
CA PRO A 252 -15.88 10.20 16.50
C PRO A 252 -16.00 11.72 16.66
N SER A 253 -15.19 12.53 15.94
CA SER A 253 -15.43 13.98 15.84
C SER A 253 -16.68 14.29 14.99
N ARG A 254 -17.18 13.33 14.21
CA ARG A 254 -18.45 13.45 13.48
C ARG A 254 -19.60 12.95 14.37
N ALA A 255 -20.64 13.77 14.53
CA ALA A 255 -21.73 13.54 15.48
C ALA A 255 -22.55 12.28 15.23
N ASP A 256 -22.50 11.75 14.00
CA ASP A 256 -23.25 10.57 13.57
C ASP A 256 -22.41 9.28 13.62
N VAL A 257 -21.17 9.30 14.11
CA VAL A 257 -20.38 8.07 14.32
C VAL A 257 -20.75 7.45 15.66
N ASP A 258 -21.29 6.22 15.64
CA ASP A 258 -21.58 5.46 16.85
C ASP A 258 -20.32 4.70 17.33
N PRO A 259 -19.69 5.10 18.47
CA PRO A 259 -18.50 4.43 18.98
C PRO A 259 -18.77 3.04 19.56
N ASN A 260 -20.04 2.69 19.79
CA ASN A 260 -20.47 1.42 20.37
C ASN A 260 -21.04 0.45 19.33
N LEU A 261 -20.95 0.77 18.03
CA LEU A 261 -21.48 -0.09 16.99
C LEU A 261 -20.81 -1.47 17.02
N LEU A 262 -21.64 -2.51 17.01
CA LEU A 262 -21.17 -3.90 17.03
C LEU A 262 -20.65 -4.33 15.66
N SER A 263 -19.50 -5.00 15.66
CA SER A 263 -19.02 -5.79 14.54
C SER A 263 -19.90 -7.03 14.30
N TYR A 264 -19.67 -7.73 13.19
CA TYR A 264 -20.33 -9.01 12.86
C TYR A 264 -20.20 -10.08 13.97
N ASP A 265 -19.11 -10.04 14.74
CA ASP A 265 -18.87 -10.93 15.89
C ASP A 265 -19.62 -10.48 17.16
N GLY A 266 -20.46 -9.44 17.08
CA GLY A 266 -21.14 -8.84 18.23
C GLY A 266 -20.21 -8.07 19.17
N LYS A 267 -19.03 -7.64 18.70
CA LYS A 267 -18.01 -6.93 19.51
C LYS A 267 -17.97 -5.44 19.20
N THR A 268 -17.89 -4.59 20.22
CA THR A 268 -17.61 -3.16 20.09
C THR A 268 -16.16 -2.90 19.69
N PRO A 269 -15.80 -1.69 19.20
CA PRO A 269 -14.40 -1.28 19.04
C PRO A 269 -13.58 -1.47 20.31
N LEU A 270 -14.16 -1.19 21.49
CA LEU A 270 -13.50 -1.35 22.78
C LEU A 270 -13.20 -2.82 23.12
N ASP A 271 -14.13 -3.73 22.81
CA ASP A 271 -13.93 -5.18 23.02
C ASP A 271 -12.83 -5.76 22.14
N ILE A 272 -12.69 -5.22 20.91
CA ILE A 272 -11.65 -5.60 19.95
C ILE A 272 -10.30 -5.09 20.44
N ASP A 273 -10.25 -3.81 20.82
CA ASP A 273 -9.00 -3.16 21.23
C ASP A 273 -8.42 -3.73 22.52
N SER A 274 -9.28 -4.07 23.48
CA SER A 274 -8.89 -4.75 24.72
C SER A 274 -8.22 -6.11 24.47
N LYS A 275 -8.53 -6.76 23.33
CA LYS A 275 -7.88 -8.01 22.90
C LYS A 275 -6.60 -7.79 22.10
N CYS A 276 -6.49 -6.63 21.43
CA CYS A 276 -5.33 -6.25 20.63
C CYS A 276 -4.21 -5.59 21.45
N GLY A 277 -4.50 -5.11 22.66
CA GLY A 277 -3.51 -4.60 23.62
C GLY A 277 -3.09 -3.14 23.38
N HIS A 278 -3.94 -2.32 22.76
CA HIS A 278 -3.63 -0.92 22.49
C HIS A 278 -4.16 0.01 23.59
N GLU A 279 -3.52 0.01 24.76
CA GLU A 279 -3.99 0.73 25.97
C GLU A 279 -4.40 2.20 25.75
N GLY A 280 -3.73 2.92 24.84
CA GLY A 280 -4.08 4.29 24.46
C GLY A 280 -5.47 4.41 23.82
N ILE A 281 -5.84 3.45 22.98
CA ILE A 281 -7.14 3.40 22.31
C ILE A 281 -8.23 2.99 23.30
N VAL A 282 -7.99 2.00 24.18
CA VAL A 282 -8.90 1.63 25.26
C VAL A 282 -9.32 2.86 26.07
N ARG A 283 -8.34 3.69 26.49
CA ARG A 283 -8.62 4.92 27.24
C ARG A 283 -9.45 5.93 26.43
N LEU A 284 -9.14 6.10 25.15
CA LEU A 284 -9.88 7.02 24.26
C LEU A 284 -11.33 6.58 24.06
N LEU A 285 -11.57 5.28 23.89
CA LEU A 285 -12.91 4.73 23.70
C LEU A 285 -13.71 4.72 25.01
N GLN A 286 -13.08 4.43 26.16
CA GLN A 286 -13.73 4.52 27.47
C GLN A 286 -14.15 5.94 27.85
N ALA A 287 -13.35 6.95 27.50
CA ALA A 287 -13.68 8.35 27.76
C ALA A 287 -14.87 8.88 26.93
N ARG A 288 -15.31 8.12 25.92
CA ARG A 288 -16.40 8.47 25.00
C ARG A 288 -17.64 7.57 25.14
N LYS A 289 -17.70 6.78 26.21
CA LYS A 289 -18.78 5.84 26.51
C LYS A 289 -20.01 6.54 27.10
#